data_AF-A0AAJ4ZY87-F1
#
_entry.id   AF-A0AAJ4ZY87-F1
#
_cell.length_a   1.000
_cell.length_b   1.000
_cell.length_c   1.000
_cell.angle_alpha   90.00
_cell.angle_beta   90.00
_cell.angle_gamma   90.00
#
_symmetry.space_group_name_H-M   'P 1'
#
loop_
_entity.id
_entity.type
_entity.pdbx_description
1 polymer ?
#
loop_
_entity_poly.entity_id
_entity_poly.type
_entity_poly.pdbx_seq_one_letter_code
_entity_poly.pdbx_strand_id
1 'polypeptide(L)' 'MKVKALVSFSGSVTMSKDEVKVLPKNVADDLLQAGHVEEVVVKKQVKTDAG' A
#
# COMPACT_ATOMS: atom_id res chain seq x y z
N MET A 1 6.25 -1.43 4.97
CA MET A 1 5.20 -2.19 4.25
C MET A 1 4.98 -1.57 2.89
N LYS A 2 4.58 -2.38 1.90
CA LYS A 2 4.26 -1.89 0.57
C LYS A 2 2.77 -1.53 0.57
N VAL A 3 2.46 -0.27 0.31
CA VAL A 3 1.07 0.22 0.32
C VAL A 3 0.77 0.97 -0.97
N LYS A 4 -0.50 0.97 -1.35
CA LYS A 4 -1.03 1.67 -2.52
C LYS A 4 -1.90 2.81 -2.04
N ALA A 5 -1.66 4.02 -2.51
CA ALA A 5 -2.53 5.14 -2.19
C ALA A 5 -3.88 4.99 -2.91
N LEU A 6 -4.97 5.09 -2.14
CA LEU A 6 -6.33 5.09 -2.67
C LEU A 6 -6.76 6.46 -3.18
N VAL A 7 -6.16 7.50 -2.61
CA VAL A 7 -6.43 8.90 -2.91
C VAL A 7 -5.12 9.64 -3.10
N SER A 8 -5.16 10.72 -3.86
CA SER A 8 -4.02 11.62 -3.96
C SER A 8 -3.96 12.46 -2.69
N PHE A 9 -2.85 12.43 -1.97
CA PHE A 9 -2.64 13.27 -0.80
C PHE A 9 -1.23 13.86 -0.81
N SER A 10 -1.11 15.08 -0.27
CA SER A 10 0.15 15.79 -0.10
C SER A 10 0.26 16.30 1.33
N GLY A 11 1.39 16.02 1.97
CA GLY A 11 1.66 16.33 3.38
C GLY A 11 3.07 15.91 3.75
N SER A 12 3.25 15.26 4.90
CA SER A 12 4.54 14.66 5.29
C SER A 12 5.01 13.56 4.33
N VAL A 13 4.06 12.96 3.59
CA VAL A 13 4.31 12.04 2.49
C VAL A 13 3.42 12.49 1.33
N THR A 14 4.00 12.60 0.14
CA THR A 14 3.25 12.86 -1.09
C THR A 14 3.12 11.56 -1.87
N MET A 15 1.88 11.17 -2.12
CA MET A 15 1.51 10.03 -2.97
C MET A 15 0.31 10.38 -3.82
N SER A 16 0.35 9.94 -5.07
CA SER A 16 -0.75 10.08 -6.02
C SER A 16 -1.72 8.92 -5.87
N LYS A 17 -2.99 9.13 -6.23
CA LYS A 17 -3.96 8.05 -6.34
C LYS A 17 -3.39 6.92 -7.20
N ASP A 18 -3.54 5.69 -6.73
CA ASP A 18 -3.00 4.46 -7.29
C ASP A 18 -1.46 4.30 -7.25
N GLU A 19 -0.72 5.24 -6.66
CA GLU A 19 0.73 5.14 -6.50
C GLU A 19 1.08 4.07 -5.46
N VAL A 20 2.01 3.17 -5.80
CA VAL A 20 2.50 2.13 -4.89
C VAL A 20 3.88 2.52 -4.38
N LYS A 21 4.02 2.58 -3.05
CA LYS A 21 5.27 2.99 -2.41
C LYS A 21 5.55 2.14 -1.19
N VAL A 22 6.83 2.06 -0.84
CA VAL A 22 7.26 1.37 0.37
C VAL A 22 7.34 2.42 1.46
N LEU A 23 6.49 2.28 2.48
CA LEU A 23 6.44 3.17 3.63
C LEU A 23 6.87 2.44 4.90
N PRO A 24 7.45 3.15 5.88
CA PRO A 24 7.74 2.57 7.18
C PRO A 24 6.42 2.20 7.89
N LYS A 25 6.50 1.20 8.78
CA LYS A 25 5.32 0.52 9.33
C LYS A 25 4.38 1.48 10.08
N ASN A 26 4.94 2.35 10.92
CA ASN A 26 4.23 3.39 11.65
C ASN A 26 3.40 4.31 10.72
N VAL A 27 4.00 4.81 9.63
CA VAL A 27 3.29 5.69 8.69
C VAL A 27 2.27 4.92 7.87
N ALA A 28 2.59 3.68 7.48
CA ALA A 28 1.67 2.83 6.74
C ALA A 28 0.41 2.50 7.58
N ASP A 29 0.57 2.14 8.85
CA ASP A 29 -0.55 1.84 9.76
C ASP A 29 -1.46 3.06 9.96
N ASP A 30 -0.89 4.25 10.22
CA ASP A 30 -1.67 5.49 10.35
C ASP A 30 -2.47 5.79 9.07
N LEU A 31 -1.85 5.64 7.90
CA LEU A 31 -2.51 5.88 6.61
C LEU A 31 -3.56 4.81 6.27
N LEU A 32 -3.33 3.55 6.66
CA LEU A 32 -4.29 2.45 6.52
C LEU A 32 -5.51 2.69 7.41
N GLN A 33 -5.29 3.06 8.68
CA GLN A 33 -6.34 3.37 9.64
C GLN A 33 -7.14 4.60 9.21
N ALA A 34 -6.48 5.59 8.62
CA ALA A 34 -7.13 6.76 8.02
C ALA A 34 -7.84 6.45 6.68
N GLY A 35 -7.70 5.25 6.11
CA GLY A 35 -8.32 4.86 4.84
C GLY A 35 -7.73 5.55 3.60
N HIS A 36 -6.51 6.07 3.70
CA HIS A 36 -5.84 6.77 2.59
C HIS A 36 -5.00 5.83 1.71
N VAL A 37 -4.56 4.70 2.27
CA VAL A 37 -3.75 3.69 1.56
C VAL A 37 -4.28 2.28 1.84
N GLU A 38 -3.98 1.35 0.94
CA GLU A 38 -4.24 -0.08 1.09
C GLU A 38 -2.93 -0.86 1.17
N GLU A 39 -2.89 -1.90 1.98
CA GLU A 39 -1.75 -2.82 1.99
C GLU A 39 -1.71 -3.58 0.66
N VAL A 40 -0.62 -3.37 -0.10
CA VAL A 40 -0.32 -4.21 -1.26
C VAL A 40 0.32 -5.47 -0.75
N VAL A 41 -0.54 -6.40 -0.34
CA VAL A 41 -0.12 -7.76 -0.09
C VAL A 41 0.31 -8.29 -1.44
N VAL A 42 1.63 -8.30 -1.69
CA VAL A 42 2.22 -9.14 -2.73
C VAL A 42 2.03 -10.56 -2.23
N LYS A 43 0.79 -11.07 -2.31
CA LYS A 43 0.56 -12.50 -2.31
C LYS A 43 1.38 -12.96 -3.50
N LYS A 44 2.56 -13.54 -3.21
CA LYS A 44 3.13 -14.54 -4.10
C LYS A 44 1.93 -15.39 -4.48
N GLN A 45 1.45 -15.23 -5.71
CA GLN A 45 0.57 -16.24 -6.28
C GLN A 45 1.42 -17.49 -6.20
N VAL A 46 1.14 -18.32 -5.19
CA VAL A 46 1.34 -19.74 -5.32
C VAL A 46 0.42 -20.08 -6.48
N LYS A 47 0.95 -20.01 -7.70
CA LYS A 47 0.39 -20.77 -8.80
C LYS A 47 0.49 -22.20 -8.31
N THR A 48 -0.62 -22.70 -7.79
CA THR A 48 -0.94 -24.12 -7.82
C THR A 48 -0.95 -24.47 -9.30
N ASP A 49 0.23 -24.76 -9.84
CA ASP A 49 0.38 -25.51 -11.08
C ASP A 49 0.14 -26.97 -10.66
N ALA A 50 -1.08 -27.43 -10.90
CA ALA A 50 -1.37 -28.84 -10.97
C ALA A 50 -0.82 -29.32 -12.32
N GLY A 51 0.23 -30.14 -12.28
CA GLY A 51 0.84 -30.79 -13.44
C GLY A 51 1.47 -32.10 -13.03
#